data_AF-A0A349ECS8-F1
#
_entry.id   AF-A0A349ECS8-F1
#
_cell.length_a   1.000
_cell.length_b   1.000
_cell.length_c   1.000
_cell.angle_alpha   90.00
_cell.angle_beta   90.00
_cell.angle_gamma   90.00
#
_symmetry.space_group_name_H-M   'P 1'
#
loop_
_entity.id
_entity.type
_entity.pdbx_description
1 polymer ?
#
loop_
_entity_poly.entity_id
_entity_poly.type
_entity_poly.pdbx_seq_one_letter_code
_entity_poly.pdbx_strand_id
1 'polypeptide(L)'
;MNQPPTVGRHGLTLAVREHLAAGQPLTRLEALVLYGVANLPAAIKEMRDQGWVVASRWIPYATAVRRINEYAVLQPPANLPVREIQLTEYWVKT
;
A
#
# COMPACT_ATOMS: atom_id res chain seq x y z
N MET A 1 -2.34 -28.35 -10.91
CA MET A 1 -1.81 -26.99 -11.13
C MET A 1 -2.95 -26.04 -10.79
N ASN A 2 -3.01 -25.56 -9.55
CA ASN A 2 -4.12 -24.72 -9.08
C ASN A 2 -3.84 -23.27 -9.48
N GLN A 3 -4.71 -22.69 -10.29
CA GLN A 3 -4.69 -21.26 -10.58
C GLN A 3 -4.71 -20.46 -9.27
N PRO A 4 -3.89 -19.40 -9.13
CA PRO A 4 -4.02 -18.52 -7.98
C PRO A 4 -5.42 -17.92 -7.99
N PRO A 5 -6.11 -17.83 -6.82
CA PRO A 5 -7.43 -17.25 -6.76
C PRO A 5 -7.39 -15.83 -7.33
N THR A 6 -8.32 -15.51 -8.22
CA THR A 6 -8.51 -14.16 -8.76
C THR A 6 -8.61 -13.17 -7.60
N VAL A 7 -7.57 -12.36 -7.41
CA VAL A 7 -7.49 -11.35 -6.37
C VAL A 7 -8.47 -10.23 -6.73
N GLY A 8 -9.74 -10.41 -6.36
CA GLY A 8 -10.72 -9.34 -6.42
C GLY A 8 -10.34 -8.20 -5.48
N ARG A 9 -11.08 -7.09 -5.56
CA ARG A 9 -10.89 -5.88 -4.72
C ARG A 9 -10.77 -6.17 -3.20
N HIS A 10 -11.34 -7.29 -2.75
CA HIS A 10 -11.31 -7.76 -1.37
C HIS A 10 -9.98 -8.43 -0.98
N GLY A 11 -9.26 -9.04 -1.94
CA GLY A 11 -8.01 -9.74 -1.70
C GLY A 11 -6.84 -8.81 -1.38
N LEU A 12 -6.83 -7.58 -1.92
CA LEU A 12 -5.82 -6.57 -1.58
C LEU A 12 -5.94 -6.11 -0.11
N THR A 13 -7.18 -5.90 0.36
CA THR A 13 -7.45 -5.56 1.76
C THR A 13 -7.12 -6.73 2.70
N LEU A 14 -7.31 -7.98 2.26
CA LEU A 14 -6.92 -9.16 3.03
C LEU A 14 -5.41 -9.19 3.32
N ALA A 15 -4.57 -8.93 2.32
CA ALA A 15 -3.11 -8.91 2.50
C ALA A 15 -2.66 -7.88 3.55
N VAL A 16 -3.28 -6.69 3.56
CA VAL A 16 -3.02 -5.66 4.59
C VAL A 16 -3.44 -6.15 5.97
N ARG A 17 -4.60 -6.81 6.08
CA ARG A 17 -5.10 -7.35 7.37
C ARG A 17 -4.18 -8.44 7.91
N GLU A 18 -3.73 -9.36 7.04
CA GLU A 18 -2.79 -10.43 7.42
C GLU A 18 -1.44 -9.86 7.88
N HIS A 19 -0.91 -8.87 7.16
CA HIS A 19 0.32 -8.17 7.56
C HIS A 19 0.21 -7.53 8.95
N LEU A 20 -0.90 -6.83 9.23
CA LEU A 20 -1.15 -6.22 10.53
C LEU A 20 -1.39 -7.27 11.63
N ALA A 21 -2.11 -8.36 11.32
CA ALA A 21 -2.35 -9.47 12.25
C ALA A 21 -1.05 -10.21 12.63
N ALA A 22 -0.06 -10.22 11.74
CA ALA A 22 1.29 -10.71 12.02
C ALA A 22 2.12 -9.75 12.91
N GLY A 23 1.53 -8.65 13.38
CA GLY A 23 2.21 -7.66 14.23
C GLY A 23 3.14 -6.71 13.48
N GLN A 24 3.10 -6.71 12.14
CA GLN A 24 3.95 -5.85 11.33
C GLN A 24 3.30 -4.47 11.16
N PRO A 25 3.99 -3.37 11.55
CA PRO A 25 3.40 -2.04 11.49
C PRO A 25 3.44 -1.49 10.06
N LEU A 26 2.31 -0.92 9.61
CA LEU A 26 2.14 -0.45 8.23
C LEU A 26 1.64 1.00 8.18
N THR A 27 2.25 1.82 7.32
CA THR A 27 1.73 3.15 6.94
C THR A 27 0.88 3.07 5.67
N ARG A 28 0.12 4.14 5.37
CA ARG A 28 -0.64 4.22 4.11
C ARG A 28 0.28 4.20 2.88
N LEU A 29 1.47 4.78 2.99
CA LEU A 29 2.45 4.75 1.90
C LEU A 29 2.88 3.31 1.62
N GLU A 30 3.25 2.55 2.65
CA GLU A 30 3.60 1.13 2.52
C GLU A 30 2.40 0.32 1.99
N ALA A 31 1.18 0.59 2.46
CA ALA A 31 -0.03 -0.09 2.00
C ALA A 31 -0.30 0.13 0.50
N LEU A 32 -0.10 1.37 0.02
CA LEU A 32 -0.26 1.71 -1.38
C LEU A 32 0.81 1.03 -2.24
N VAL A 33 2.08 1.13 -1.84
CA VAL A 33 3.21 0.65 -2.65
C VAL A 33 3.31 -0.88 -2.65
N LEU A 34 3.11 -1.54 -1.51
CA LEU A 34 3.32 -2.99 -1.38
C LEU A 34 2.05 -3.80 -1.72
N TYR A 35 0.86 -3.25 -1.49
CA TYR A 35 -0.41 -3.99 -1.61
C TYR A 35 -1.46 -3.33 -2.52
N GLY A 36 -1.17 -2.16 -3.10
CA GLY A 36 -2.15 -1.44 -3.94
C GLY A 36 -3.36 -0.90 -3.16
N VAL A 37 -3.28 -0.80 -1.82
CA VAL A 37 -4.39 -0.36 -0.97
C VAL A 37 -4.29 1.15 -0.72
N ALA A 38 -5.01 1.94 -1.51
CA ALA A 38 -5.02 3.39 -1.40
C ALA A 38 -5.74 3.91 -0.13
N ASN A 39 -6.77 3.22 0.34
CA ASN A 39 -7.58 3.63 1.50
C ASN A 39 -7.33 2.72 2.73
N LEU A 40 -6.11 2.76 3.26
CA LEU A 40 -5.75 2.06 4.50
C LEU A 40 -6.72 2.37 5.69
N PRO A 41 -7.16 3.62 5.93
CA PRO A 41 -8.09 3.91 7.03
C PRO A 41 -9.37 3.10 7.03
N ALA A 42 -9.93 2.81 5.85
CA ALA A 42 -11.13 1.97 5.74
C ALA A 42 -10.85 0.55 6.26
N ALA A 43 -9.70 -0.03 5.90
CA ALA A 43 -9.28 -1.34 6.40
C ALA A 43 -9.04 -1.33 7.92
N ILE A 44 -8.39 -0.27 8.45
CA ILE A 44 -8.19 -0.13 9.90
C ILE A 44 -9.51 0.02 10.65
N LYS A 45 -10.47 0.77 10.09
CA LYS A 45 -11.81 0.91 10.66
C LYS A 45 -12.51 -0.46 10.71
N GLU A 46 -12.51 -1.19 9.60
CA GLU A 46 -13.11 -2.52 9.52
C GLU A 46 -12.49 -3.50 10.55
N MET A 47 -11.16 -3.48 10.71
CA MET A 47 -10.49 -4.28 11.74
C MET A 47 -10.95 -3.90 13.15
N ARG A 48 -11.06 -2.60 13.46
CA ARG A 48 -11.56 -2.15 14.77
C ARG A 48 -13.02 -2.57 15.00
N ASP A 49 -13.86 -2.46 13.98
CA ASP A 49 -15.26 -2.90 14.03
C ASP A 49 -15.38 -4.42 14.28
N GLN A 50 -14.39 -5.20 13.85
CA GLN A 50 -14.25 -6.64 14.12
C GLN A 50 -13.65 -6.95 15.51
N GLY A 51 -13.38 -5.94 16.35
CA GLY A 51 -12.87 -6.10 17.71
C GLY A 51 -11.35 -6.11 17.86
N TRP A 52 -10.60 -5.80 16.80
CA TRP A 52 -9.13 -5.72 16.89
C TRP A 52 -8.68 -4.44 17.59
N VAL A 53 -7.69 -4.56 18.47
CA VAL A 53 -7.03 -3.41 19.10
C VAL A 53 -5.91 -2.90 18.20
N VAL A 54 -6.18 -1.85 17.42
CA VAL A 54 -5.19 -1.25 16.49
C VAL A 54 -4.63 0.05 17.05
N ALA A 55 -3.35 0.03 17.44
CA ALA A 55 -2.60 1.21 17.87
C ALA A 55 -2.04 2.03 16.70
N SER A 56 -1.70 3.30 16.93
CA SER A 56 -1.07 4.18 15.95
C SER A 56 0.04 5.02 16.58
N ARG A 57 1.02 5.42 15.77
CA ARG A 57 2.09 6.35 16.15
C ARG A 57 2.56 7.14 14.94
N TRP A 58 3.12 8.31 15.17
CA TRP A 58 3.82 9.08 14.14
C TRP A 58 5.23 8.52 13.93
N ILE A 59 5.65 8.41 12.67
CA ILE A 59 7.02 8.05 12.30
C ILE A 59 7.56 9.02 11.25
N PRO A 60 8.88 9.26 11.18
CA PRO A 60 9.47 9.97 10.07
C PRO A 60 9.16 9.28 8.73
N TYR A 61 8.89 10.07 7.69
CA TYR A 61 8.68 9.56 6.33
C TYR A 61 9.83 8.66 5.85
N ALA A 62 11.07 9.05 6.16
CA ALA A 62 12.27 8.28 5.84
C ALA A 62 12.24 6.85 6.40
N THR A 63 11.62 6.63 7.56
CA THR A 63 11.46 5.29 8.15
C THR A 63 10.56 4.41 7.29
N ALA A 64 9.46 4.95 6.76
CA ALA A 64 8.57 4.22 5.85
C ALA A 64 9.27 3.95 4.51
N VAL A 65 9.96 4.95 3.94
CA VAL A 65 10.73 4.78 2.69
C VAL A 65 11.80 3.69 2.83
N ARG A 66 12.56 3.69 3.94
CA ARG A 66 13.58 2.66 4.19
C ARG A 66 12.98 1.25 4.16
N ARG A 67 11.81 1.06 4.77
CA ARG A 67 11.10 -0.24 4.78
C ARG A 67 10.57 -0.62 3.40
N ILE A 68 10.01 0.33 2.66
CA ILE A 68 9.53 0.09 1.29
C ILE A 68 10.69 -0.37 0.41
N ASN A 69 11.84 0.29 0.51
CA ASN A 69 13.02 -0.04 -0.29
C ASN A 69 13.59 -1.44 -0.01
N GLU A 70 13.20 -2.11 1.08
CA GLU A 70 13.54 -3.52 1.32
C GLU A 70 12.83 -4.47 0.33
N TYR A 71 11.69 -4.05 -0.23
CA TYR A 71 10.84 -4.91 -1.06
C TYR A 71 10.47 -4.31 -2.42
N ALA A 72 10.50 -2.98 -2.56
CA ALA A 72 10.05 -2.28 -3.76
C ALA A 72 10.97 -1.11 -4.11
N VAL A 73 11.37 -1.04 -5.38
CA VAL A 73 12.08 0.09 -5.99
C VAL A 73 11.37 0.44 -7.29
N LEU A 74 11.02 1.71 -7.47
CA LEU A 74 10.52 2.19 -8.75
C LEU A 74 11.71 2.41 -9.69
N GLN A 75 12.07 1.37 -10.43
CA GLN A 75 13.09 1.43 -11.47
C GLN A 75 12.40 1.33 -12.83
N PRO A 76 12.28 2.41 -13.61
CA PRO A 76 11.79 2.28 -14.98
C PRO A 76 12.80 1.47 -15.80
N PRO A 77 12.33 0.71 -16.81
CA PRO A 77 13.23 0.08 -17.79
C PRO A 77 14.15 1.14 -18.42
N ALA A 78 15.42 0.79 -18.65
CA ALA A 78 16.43 1.74 -19.16
C ALA A 78 16.06 2.34 -20.53
N ASN A 79 15.28 1.60 -21.32
CA ASN A 79 14.79 2.00 -22.64
C ASN A 79 13.36 2.57 -22.61
N LEU A 80 12.73 2.69 -21.44
CA LEU A 80 11.44 3.36 -21.34
C LEU A 80 11.70 4.87 -21.54
N PRO A 81 11.05 5.53 -22.53
CA PRO A 81 11.24 6.95 -22.76
C PRO A 81 10.49 7.75 -21.67
N VAL A 82 10.97 7.67 -20.44
CA VAL A 82 10.34 8.27 -19.24
C VAL A 82 10.18 9.79 -19.35
N ARG A 83 10.93 10.44 -20.24
CA ARG A 83 10.82 11.87 -20.52
C ARG A 83 9.70 12.21 -21.51
N GLU A 84 9.20 11.23 -22.26
CA GLU A 84 8.19 11.40 -23.31
C GLU A 84 6.81 10.89 -22.88
N ILE A 85 6.76 9.92 -21.96
CA ILE A 85 5.51 9.40 -21.42
C ILE A 85 4.83 10.47 -20.57
N GLN A 86 3.60 10.83 -20.94
CA GLN A 86 2.75 11.74 -20.18
C GLN A 86 1.77 10.96 -19.30
N LEU A 87 1.54 11.47 -18.10
CA LEU A 87 0.55 10.97 -17.16
C LEU A 87 -0.48 12.07 -16.90
N THR A 88 -1.74 11.68 -16.70
CA THR A 88 -2.78 12.63 -16.30
C THR A 88 -2.56 13.04 -14.85
N GLU A 89 -2.18 14.29 -14.65
CA GLU A 89 -2.21 14.94 -13.34
C GLU A 89 -3.56 15.64 -13.17
N TYR A 90 -4.23 15.44 -12.03
CA TYR A 90 -5.46 16.14 -11.69
C TYR A 90 -5.15 17.23 -10.67
N TRP A 91 -5.65 18.45 -10.86
CA TRP A 91 -5.54 19.56 -9.90
C TRP A 91 -6.87 20.30 -9.73
N VAL A 92 -7.04 20.98 -8.60
CA VAL A 92 -8.18 21.87 -8.33
C VAL A 92 -7.83 23.28 -8.79
N LYS A 93 -8.68 23.88 -9.62
CA LYS A 93 -8.55 25.28 -10.06
C LYS A 93 -9.41 26.16 -9.16
N THR A 94 -8.78 26.97 -8.31
CA THR A 94 -9.44 28.08 -7.60
C THR A 94 -9.54 29.30 -8.48
#